data_AF-A0A920I643-F1
#
_entry.id   AF-A0A920I643-F1
#
_cell.length_a   1.000
_cell.length_b   1.000
_cell.length_c   1.000
_cell.angle_alpha   90.00
_cell.angle_beta   90.00
_cell.angle_gamma   90.00
#
_symmetry.space_group_name_H-M   'P 1'
#
loop_
_entity.id
_entity.type
_entity.pdbx_description
1 polymer ?
#
loop_
_entity_poly.entity_id
_entity_poly.type
_entity_poly.pdbx_seq_one_letter_code
_entity_poly.pdbx_strand_id
1 'polypeptide(L)'
;MIDVFFDGKCGLCSREIQYYRNIANDGIFNWHDIAQDPSPLNKFKIPQSIALRWLHVRDENGKWHIGADAFLVIWMKLERWNYLALFLKLPG
;
A
#
# COMPACT_ATOMS: atom_id res chain seq x y z
N MET A 1 10.80 -5.42 5.30
CA MET A 1 9.92 -4.27 5.55
C MET A 1 9.22 -3.87 4.26
N ILE A 2 7.94 -3.53 4.32
CA ILE A 2 7.09 -3.25 3.14
C ILE A 2 6.81 -1.76 3.06
N ASP A 3 7.18 -1.12 1.95
CA ASP A 3 6.89 0.30 1.74
C ASP A 3 5.53 0.49 1.06
N VAL A 4 4.65 1.27 1.67
CA VAL A 4 3.30 1.57 1.17
C VAL A 4 3.23 3.03 0.79
N PHE A 5 3.00 3.31 -0.48
CA PHE A 5 2.87 4.65 -1.04
C PHE A 5 1.40 4.90 -1.37
N PHE A 6 0.77 5.82 -0.64
CA PHE A 6 -0.66 6.09 -0.75
C PHE A 6 -0.95 7.59 -0.86
N ASP A 7 -2.13 7.91 -1.40
CA ASP A 7 -2.64 9.27 -1.45
C ASP A 7 -3.39 9.61 -0.16
N GLY A 8 -2.78 10.42 0.71
CA GLY A 8 -3.42 10.91 1.94
C GLY A 8 -4.53 11.93 1.72
N LYS A 9 -4.64 12.52 0.52
CA LYS A 9 -5.67 13.53 0.19
C LYS A 9 -7.00 12.91 -0.29
N CYS A 10 -7.00 11.67 -0.76
CA CYS A 10 -8.22 10.93 -1.05
C CYS A 10 -8.86 10.44 0.25
N GLY A 11 -10.08 10.92 0.53
CA GLY A 11 -10.80 10.60 1.76
C GLY A 11 -11.09 9.11 1.96
N LEU A 12 -11.26 8.33 0.89
CA LEU A 12 -11.43 6.87 0.96
C LEU A 12 -10.09 6.17 1.23
N CYS A 13 -9.10 6.39 0.37
CA CYS A 13 -7.79 5.74 0.48
C CYS A 13 -7.11 6.05 1.82
N SER A 14 -7.16 7.30 2.28
CA SER A 14 -6.55 7.71 3.55
C SER A 14 -7.21 7.02 4.75
N ARG A 15 -8.54 6.85 4.74
CA ARG A 15 -9.27 6.13 5.81
C ARG A 15 -8.93 4.64 5.83
N GLU A 16 -8.88 4.00 4.67
CA GLU A 16 -8.51 2.58 4.55
C GLU A 16 -7.09 2.33 5.05
N ILE A 17 -6.14 3.16 4.61
CA ILE A 17 -4.73 3.06 5.01
C ILE A 17 -4.56 3.35 6.50
N GLN A 18 -5.26 4.34 7.05
CA GLN A 18 -5.23 4.62 8.49
C GLN A 18 -5.80 3.45 9.31
N TYR A 19 -6.86 2.81 8.82
CA TYR A 19 -7.40 1.60 9.42
C TYR A 19 -6.35 0.47 9.40
N TYR A 20 -5.71 0.21 8.26
CA TYR A 20 -4.63 -0.80 8.16
C TYR A 20 -3.46 -0.49 9.08
N ARG A 21 -3.05 0.78 9.19
CA ARG A 21 -2.00 1.22 10.10
C ARG A 21 -2.31 0.92 11.56
N ASN A 22 -3.58 1.02 11.97
CA ASN A 22 -4.01 0.73 13.34
C ASN A 22 -4.07 -0.77 13.66
N ILE A 23 -4.32 -1.62 12.66
CA ILE A 23 -4.40 -3.08 12.85
C ILE A 23 -3.11 -3.82 12.48
N ALA A 24 -2.17 -3.15 11.82
CA ALA A 24 -0.88 -3.70 11.45
C ALA A 24 0.03 -3.85 12.67
N ASN A 25 0.83 -4.91 12.68
CA ASN A 25 1.90 -5.06 13.67
C ASN A 25 3.02 -4.04 13.39
N ASP A 26 3.61 -3.53 14.47
CA ASP A 26 4.69 -2.56 14.41
C ASP A 26 5.92 -3.15 13.70
N GLY A 27 6.61 -2.34 12.89
CA GLY A 27 7.83 -2.75 12.18
C GLY A 27 7.63 -3.54 10.87
N ILE A 28 6.39 -3.85 10.46
CA ILE A 28 6.16 -4.55 9.17
C ILE A 28 6.10 -3.57 7.99
N PHE A 29 5.37 -2.47 8.16
CA PHE A 29 5.04 -1.52 7.09
C PHE A 29 5.67 -0.14 7.31
N ASN A 30 6.15 0.46 6.23
CA ASN A 30 6.51 1.86 6.13
C ASN A 30 5.44 2.59 5.33
N TRP A 31 4.75 3.53 5.95
CA TRP A 31 3.68 4.28 5.31
C TRP A 31 4.21 5.62 4.79
N HIS A 32 4.14 5.83 3.47
CA HIS A 32 4.60 7.02 2.78
C HIS A 32 3.41 7.74 2.14
N ASP A 33 3.05 8.90 2.69
CA ASP A 33 2.02 9.76 2.10
C ASP A 33 2.61 10.58 0.95
N ILE A 34 2.47 10.05 -0.26
CA ILE A 34 2.98 10.67 -1.48
C ILE A 34 2.14 11.87 -1.93
N ALA A 35 1.01 12.16 -1.28
CA ALA A 35 0.21 13.35 -1.54
C ALA A 35 0.80 14.60 -0.86
N GLN A 36 1.49 14.39 0.26
CA GLN A 36 2.19 15.42 1.02
C GLN A 36 3.68 15.46 0.67
N ASP A 37 4.34 14.30 0.61
CA ASP A 37 5.77 14.20 0.32
C ASP A 37 6.07 13.17 -0.78
N PRO A 38 6.33 13.62 -2.03
CA PRO A 38 6.71 12.73 -3.13
C PRO A 38 8.21 12.39 -3.15
N SER A 39 9.01 12.89 -2.19
CA SER A 39 10.45 12.62 -2.09
C SER A 39 10.85 11.15 -2.21
N PRO A 40 10.14 10.17 -1.63
CA PRO A 40 10.50 8.76 -1.79
C PRO A 40 10.31 8.24 -3.23
N LEU A 41 9.39 8.83 -4.02
CA LEU A 41 9.18 8.46 -5.43
C LEU A 41 10.32 8.93 -6.33
N ASN A 42 11.01 10.03 -5.96
CA ASN A 42 12.13 10.56 -6.74
C ASN A 42 13.26 9.54 -6.92
N LYS A 43 13.49 8.69 -5.90
CA LYS A 43 14.47 7.59 -5.96
C LYS A 43 14.17 6.60 -7.10
N PHE A 44 12.90 6.48 -7.47
CA PHE A 44 12.40 5.54 -8.47
C PHE A 44 12.04 6.20 -9.80
N LYS A 45 12.19 7.52 -9.91
CA LYS A 45 11.77 8.32 -11.09
C LYS A 45 10.30 8.11 -11.46
N ILE A 46 9.45 7.82 -10.47
CA ILE A 46 8.01 7.65 -10.68
C ILE A 46 7.34 9.02 -10.53
N PRO A 47 6.57 9.49 -11.53
CA PRO A 47 5.83 10.74 -11.40
C PRO A 47 4.73 10.61 -10.35
N GLN A 48 4.66 11.57 -9.43
CA GLN A 48 3.65 11.62 -8.38
C GLN A 48 2.23 11.48 -8.93
N SER A 49 1.92 12.10 -10.07
CA SER A 49 0.60 12.03 -10.71
C SER A 49 0.16 10.61 -11.08
N ILE A 50 1.09 9.70 -11.38
CA ILE A 50 0.80 8.28 -11.62
C ILE A 50 0.70 7.53 -10.29
N ALA A 51 1.60 7.84 -9.36
CA ALA A 51 1.61 7.23 -8.04
C ALA A 51 0.35 7.54 -7.23
N LEU A 52 -0.29 8.70 -7.45
CA LEU A 52 -1.55 9.10 -6.81
C LEU A 52 -2.79 8.43 -7.41
N ARG A 53 -2.70 7.88 -8.64
CA ARG A 53 -3.86 7.21 -9.27
C ARG A 53 -4.15 5.84 -8.67
N TRP A 54 -3.12 5.17 -8.16
CA TRP A 54 -3.21 3.79 -7.69
C TRP A 54 -2.40 3.64 -6.42
N LEU A 55 -2.82 2.76 -5.52
CA LEU A 55 -1.99 2.38 -4.37
C LEU A 55 -0.73 1.66 -4.88
N HIS A 56 0.45 2.10 -4.44
CA HIS A 56 1.71 1.44 -4.78
C HIS A 56 2.32 0.84 -3.52
N VAL A 57 2.72 -0.42 -3.59
CA VAL A 57 3.38 -1.13 -2.49
C VAL A 57 4.65 -1.75 -3.02
N ARG A 58 5.73 -1.64 -2.24
CA ARG A 58 6.99 -2.30 -2.51
C ARG A 58 7.23 -3.35 -1.45
N ASP A 59 7.26 -4.60 -1.90
CA ASP A 59 7.51 -5.75 -1.02
C ASP A 59 8.97 -5.78 -0.56
N GLU A 60 9.27 -6.62 0.44
CA GLU A 60 10.61 -6.78 1.03
C GLU A 60 11.65 -7.22 -0.01
N ASN A 61 11.21 -7.90 -1.07
CA ASN A 61 12.02 -8.30 -2.21
C ASN A 61 12.29 -7.15 -3.22
N GLY A 62 11.78 -5.95 -2.94
CA GLY A 62 11.91 -4.78 -3.82
C GLY A 62 10.94 -4.76 -5.01
N LYS A 63 10.01 -5.72 -5.08
CA LYS A 63 8.99 -5.84 -6.14
C LYS A 63 7.87 -4.83 -5.94
N TRP A 64 7.45 -4.19 -7.02
CA TRP A 64 6.32 -3.26 -7.03
C TRP A 64 5.00 -3.99 -7.26
N HIS A 65 4.01 -3.64 -6.46
CA HIS A 65 2.63 -4.06 -6.52
C HIS A 65 1.76 -2.81 -6.63
N ILE A 66 0.79 -2.80 -7.55
CA ILE A 66 0.03 -1.59 -7.90
C ILE A 66 -1.47 -1.92 -7.91
N GLY A 67 -2.29 -1.03 -7.36
CA GLY A 67 -3.75 -1.19 -7.34
C GLY A 67 -4.17 -2.37 -6.46
N ALA A 68 -4.98 -3.29 -6.99
CA ALA A 68 -5.47 -4.46 -6.25
C ALA A 68 -4.34 -5.35 -5.70
N ASP A 69 -3.25 -5.50 -6.46
CA ASP A 69 -2.06 -6.26 -6.03
C ASP A 69 -1.40 -5.65 -4.78
N ALA A 70 -1.43 -4.31 -4.66
CA ALA A 70 -0.88 -3.63 -3.49
C ALA A 70 -1.68 -3.95 -2.23
N PHE A 71 -3.01 -3.94 -2.33
CA PHE A 71 -3.89 -4.33 -1.22
C PHE A 71 -3.69 -5.79 -0.82
N LEU A 72 -3.50 -6.68 -1.79
CA LEU A 72 -3.19 -8.10 -1.54
C LEU A 72 -1.92 -8.27 -0.70
N VAL A 73 -0.84 -7.53 -0.99
CA VAL A 73 0.39 -7.59 -0.19
C VAL A 73 0.16 -7.12 1.23
N ILE A 74 -0.59 -6.02 1.41
CA ILE A 74 -0.95 -5.51 2.74
C ILE A 74 -1.75 -6.58 3.51
N TRP A 75 -2.81 -7.10 2.91
CA TRP A 75 -3.68 -8.07 3.58
C TRP A 75 -3.00 -9.41 3.88
N MET A 76 -2.06 -9.87 3.04
CA MET A 76 -1.25 -11.06 3.32
C MET A 76 -0.41 -10.93 4.59
N LYS A 77 -0.07 -9.69 4.97
CA LYS A 77 0.77 -9.38 6.12
C LYS A 77 -0.04 -8.91 7.33
N LEU A 78 -1.35 -8.71 7.16
CA LEU A 78 -2.31 -8.46 8.23
C LEU A 78 -2.92 -9.79 8.70
N GLU A 79 -2.58 -10.24 9.90
CA GLU A 79 -2.99 -11.54 10.45
C GLU A 79 -4.52 -11.76 10.44
N ARG A 80 -5.30 -10.68 10.61
CA ARG A 80 -6.78 -10.72 10.62
C ARG A 80 -7.44 -10.66 9.24
N TRP A 81 -6.75 -10.16 8.21
CA TRP A 81 -7.29 -9.93 6.87
C TRP A 81 -6.86 -10.97 5.83
N ASN A 82 -6.07 -11.95 6.24
CA ASN A 82 -5.58 -13.02 5.36
C ASN A 82 -6.73 -13.79 4.68
N TYR A 83 -7.87 -13.96 5.35
CA TYR A 83 -9.05 -14.62 4.77
C TYR A 83 -9.68 -13.82 3.62
N LEU A 84 -9.73 -12.49 3.70
CA LEU A 84 -10.27 -11.63 2.62
C LEU A 84 -9.32 -11.55 1.43
N ALA A 85 -7.99 -11.56 1.67
CA ALA A 85 -7.00 -11.69 0.60
C ALA A 85 -7.14 -12.99 -0.19
N LEU A 86 -7.48 -14.08 0.50
CA LEU A 86 -7.73 -15.37 -0.14
C LEU A 86 -8.99 -15.34 -1.01
N PHE A 87 -10.04 -14.64 -0.57
CA PHE A 87 -11.28 -14.45 -1.36
C PHE A 87 -11.07 -13.60 -2.62
N LEU A 88 -10.24 -12.56 -2.58
CA LEU A 88 -9.91 -11.77 -3.78
C LEU A 88 -8.93 -12.47 -4.74
N LYS A 89 -8.17 -13.48 -4.27
CA LYS A 89 -7.29 -14.32 -5.09
C LYS A 89 -8.03 -15.41 -5.88
N LEU A 90 -9.34 -15.59 -5.66
CA LEU A 90 -10.12 -16.52 -6.45
C LEU A 90 -10.25 -15.97 -7.88
N PRO A 91 -9.75 -16.69 -8.90
CA PRO A 91 -10.01 -16.33 -10.28
C PRO A 91 -11.52 -16.49 -10.51
N GLY A 92 -12.16 -15.39 -10.90
CA GLY A 92 -13.45 -15.46 -11.59
C GLY A 92 -13.25 -15.97 -13.01
#